data_AF-A0AAQ4FER4-F1
#
_entry.id   AF-A0AAQ4FER4-F1
#
_cell.length_a   1.000
_cell.length_b   1.000
_cell.length_c   1.000
_cell.angle_alpha   90.00
_cell.angle_beta   90.00
_cell.angle_gamma   90.00
#
_symmetry.space_group_name_H-M   'P 1'
#
loop_
_entity.id
_entity.type
_entity.pdbx_description
1 polymer ?
#
loop_
_entity_poly.entity_id
_entity_poly.type
_entity_poly.pdbx_seq_one_letter_code
_entity_poly.pdbx_strand_id
1 'polypeptide(L)'
;MIFALLKLPLAVFGGVRQLVSQSFFVAVLLSVITWTSILLYGVFYWNYIPKSSHVFPVHLHFESKACPGGYCDYPVANVTIVRPGQDDYLARGQRYKIYLELEMPESEANQRIGMFTVRLDMISEDGEVLRSTQRSGVLRYKSVLVRLFSTLFYIPMLLLGSAEEKQTVSVLLFERYMEDYAKPATQAGIMIRNSHIEVYTATLKIYADFTGLRYLLYNWPLTSAVVGISTNFFFVSLVALLSWNHLAPAKPKPRRSIADKKKHPSNGKKTLEEQVDAAEDDTASDISGNQPDLIKETVEAKKVRKRKELDEKTGKTLRELFGATTQGSDASLSSLDGDQIASGDASPRRLEKEPT
;
A
#
# COMPACT_ATOMS: atom_id res chain seq x y z
N MET A 1 -49.44 40.66 41.87
CA MET A 1 -48.73 39.36 41.85
C MET A 1 -49.16 38.40 40.73
N ILE A 2 -50.24 38.65 39.99
CA ILE A 2 -50.78 37.73 38.97
C ILE A 2 -50.00 37.76 37.63
N PHE A 3 -49.41 38.90 37.26
CA PHE A 3 -48.60 39.04 36.03
C PHE A 3 -47.22 38.36 36.10
N ALA A 4 -46.73 37.98 37.29
CA ALA A 4 -45.44 37.29 37.45
C ALA A 4 -45.55 35.78 37.20
N LEU A 5 -46.71 35.18 37.49
CA LEU A 5 -46.95 33.73 37.33
C LEU A 5 -47.21 33.34 35.85
N LEU A 6 -47.68 34.27 35.02
CA LEU A 6 -47.94 34.01 33.58
C LEU A 6 -46.69 34.19 32.68
N LYS A 7 -45.64 34.86 33.17
CA LYS A 7 -44.36 35.01 32.44
C LYS A 7 -43.40 33.82 32.63
N LEU A 8 -43.61 33.00 33.66
CA LEU A 8 -42.85 31.78 33.92
C LEU A 8 -43.05 30.71 32.82
N PRO A 9 -44.27 30.37 32.36
CA PRO A 9 -44.42 29.38 31.30
C PRO A 9 -43.89 29.87 29.94
N LEU A 10 -44.04 31.16 29.57
CA LEU A 10 -43.53 31.65 28.27
C LEU A 10 -42.00 31.70 28.19
N ALA A 11 -41.31 32.08 29.27
CA ALA A 11 -39.84 32.07 29.30
C ALA A 11 -39.29 30.63 29.29
N VAL A 12 -39.98 29.69 29.95
CA VAL A 12 -39.66 28.26 29.90
C VAL A 12 -39.94 27.69 28.51
N PHE A 13 -41.07 28.00 27.86
CA PHE A 13 -41.36 27.56 26.50
C PHE A 13 -40.36 28.13 25.45
N GLY A 14 -39.95 29.39 25.61
CA GLY A 14 -38.91 30.01 24.78
C GLY A 14 -37.54 29.37 24.99
N GLY A 15 -37.17 29.13 26.25
CA GLY A 15 -35.93 28.41 26.62
C GLY A 15 -35.93 26.95 26.15
N VAL A 16 -37.07 26.25 26.24
CA VAL A 16 -37.24 24.89 25.76
C VAL A 16 -37.12 24.82 24.24
N ARG A 17 -37.75 25.74 23.49
CA ARG A 17 -37.60 25.80 22.02
C ARG A 17 -36.15 26.07 21.60
N GLN A 18 -35.46 26.94 22.34
CA GLN A 18 -34.04 27.23 22.10
C GLN A 18 -33.14 26.04 22.45
N LEU A 19 -33.36 25.38 23.59
CA LEU A 19 -32.64 24.16 24.01
C LEU A 19 -32.86 23.00 23.03
N VAL A 20 -34.09 22.81 22.55
CA VAL A 20 -34.42 21.79 21.53
C VAL A 20 -33.73 22.09 20.20
N SER A 21 -33.68 23.35 19.77
CA SER A 21 -32.96 23.72 18.54
C SER A 21 -31.44 23.54 18.66
N GLN A 22 -30.88 23.86 19.84
CA GLN A 22 -29.45 23.70 20.13
C GLN A 22 -29.08 22.22 20.26
N SER A 23 -29.89 21.41 20.94
CA SER A 23 -29.65 19.97 21.05
C SER A 23 -29.77 19.28 19.70
N PHE A 24 -30.75 19.69 18.87
CA PHE A 24 -30.88 19.21 17.50
C PHE A 24 -29.63 19.54 16.66
N PHE A 25 -29.14 20.79 16.69
CA PHE A 25 -27.94 21.18 15.96
C PHE A 25 -26.70 20.41 16.42
N VAL A 26 -26.51 20.24 17.74
CA VAL A 26 -25.40 19.45 18.30
C VAL A 26 -25.54 17.97 17.90
N ALA A 27 -26.74 17.41 17.94
CA ALA A 27 -26.97 16.02 17.53
C ALA A 27 -26.66 15.79 16.05
N VAL A 28 -27.06 16.71 15.17
CA VAL A 28 -26.72 16.66 13.74
C VAL A 28 -25.20 16.75 13.55
N LEU A 29 -24.53 17.67 14.24
CA LEU A 29 -23.07 17.81 14.16
C LEU A 29 -22.36 16.53 14.61
N LEU A 30 -22.77 15.97 15.76
CA LEU A 30 -22.21 14.71 16.26
C LEU A 30 -22.46 13.55 15.29
N SER A 31 -23.64 13.48 14.67
CA SER A 31 -23.96 12.48 13.66
C SER A 31 -23.05 12.62 12.42
N VAL A 32 -22.83 13.84 11.94
CA VAL A 32 -21.91 14.07 10.80
C VAL A 32 -20.49 13.63 11.17
N ILE A 33 -20.02 13.94 12.38
CA ILE A 33 -18.70 13.53 12.86
C ILE A 33 -18.58 12.01 12.96
N THR A 34 -19.57 11.31 13.52
CA THR A 34 -19.54 9.85 13.65
C THR A 34 -19.55 9.16 12.29
N TRP A 35 -20.45 9.56 11.38
CA TRP A 35 -20.49 9.04 10.01
C TRP A 35 -19.17 9.28 9.27
N THR A 36 -18.61 10.49 9.36
CA THR A 36 -17.32 10.82 8.75
C THR A 36 -16.20 9.93 9.30
N SER A 37 -16.20 9.68 10.61
CA SER A 37 -15.18 8.84 11.27
C SER A 37 -15.26 7.38 10.85
N ILE A 38 -16.47 6.85 10.70
CA ILE A 38 -16.73 5.50 10.19
C ILE A 38 -16.28 5.37 8.74
N LEU A 39 -16.65 6.34 7.89
CA LEU A 39 -16.25 6.36 6.48
C LEU A 39 -14.74 6.44 6.32
N LEU A 40 -14.07 7.29 7.09
CA LEU A 40 -12.61 7.43 7.07
C LEU A 40 -11.91 6.12 7.44
N TYR A 41 -12.40 5.42 8.47
CA TYR A 41 -11.89 4.10 8.83
C TYR A 41 -12.15 3.07 7.73
N GLY A 42 -13.35 3.05 7.13
CA GLY A 42 -13.70 2.13 6.05
C GLY A 42 -12.80 2.31 4.82
N VAL A 43 -12.56 3.55 4.41
CA VAL A 43 -11.64 3.87 3.29
C VAL A 43 -10.21 3.46 3.63
N PHE A 44 -9.76 3.74 4.85
CA PHE A 44 -8.44 3.30 5.32
C PHE A 44 -8.30 1.77 5.30
N TYR A 45 -9.28 1.05 5.84
CA TYR A 45 -9.27 -0.41 5.88
C TYR A 45 -9.22 -1.01 4.48
N TRP A 46 -10.05 -0.51 3.57
CA TRP A 46 -10.13 -0.99 2.19
C TRP A 46 -8.84 -0.73 1.40
N ASN A 47 -8.21 0.43 1.59
CA ASN A 47 -6.97 0.78 0.88
C ASN A 47 -5.74 0.08 1.50
N TYR A 48 -5.72 -0.07 2.83
CA TYR A 48 -4.53 -0.55 3.54
C TYR A 48 -4.41 -2.08 3.59
N ILE A 49 -5.53 -2.81 3.61
CA ILE A 49 -5.55 -4.28 3.67
C ILE A 49 -5.82 -4.84 2.28
N PRO A 50 -4.80 -5.44 1.62
CA PRO A 50 -5.03 -6.16 0.38
C PRO A 50 -5.82 -7.45 0.64
N LYS A 51 -6.35 -8.05 -0.44
CA LYS A 51 -7.02 -9.36 -0.35
C LYS A 51 -6.10 -10.39 0.31
N SER A 52 -6.63 -11.15 1.27
CA SER A 52 -5.83 -12.03 2.12
C SER A 52 -5.50 -13.38 1.48
N SER A 53 -6.23 -13.79 0.44
CA SER A 53 -6.02 -15.06 -0.24
C SER A 53 -6.37 -14.99 -1.73
N HIS A 54 -5.56 -15.66 -2.54
CA HIS A 54 -5.74 -15.83 -3.97
C HIS A 54 -5.69 -17.33 -4.30
N VAL A 55 -6.66 -17.80 -5.07
CA VAL A 55 -6.76 -19.20 -5.49
C VAL A 55 -6.72 -19.26 -7.00
N PHE A 56 -5.74 -19.96 -7.54
CA PHE A 56 -5.55 -20.13 -8.97
C PHE A 56 -5.71 -21.61 -9.35
N PRO A 57 -6.57 -21.95 -10.32
CA PRO A 57 -6.63 -23.31 -10.85
C PRO A 57 -5.34 -23.62 -11.61
N VAL A 58 -4.81 -24.83 -11.42
CA VAL A 58 -3.58 -25.29 -12.07
C VAL A 58 -3.95 -26.42 -13.03
N HIS A 59 -3.74 -26.18 -14.32
CA HIS A 59 -3.99 -27.17 -15.37
C HIS A 59 -2.67 -27.84 -15.76
N LEU A 60 -2.45 -29.04 -15.22
CA LEU A 60 -1.26 -29.84 -15.49
C LEU A 60 -1.34 -30.45 -16.90
N HIS A 61 -0.23 -30.38 -17.63
CA HIS A 61 -0.01 -31.07 -18.89
C HIS A 61 1.37 -31.74 -18.85
N PHE A 62 1.58 -32.79 -19.62
CA PHE A 62 2.88 -33.44 -19.68
C PHE A 62 3.77 -32.75 -20.71
N GLU A 63 4.99 -32.42 -20.29
CA GLU A 63 6.02 -31.91 -21.18
C GLU A 63 7.23 -32.86 -21.12
N SER A 64 7.65 -33.35 -22.27
CA SER A 64 8.82 -34.23 -22.43
C SER A 64 10.10 -33.40 -22.49
N LYS A 65 11.02 -33.58 -21.54
CA LYS A 65 12.34 -32.92 -21.53
C LYS A 65 13.48 -33.90 -21.62
N ALA A 66 14.55 -33.52 -22.31
CA ALA A 66 15.78 -34.30 -22.35
C ALA A 66 16.43 -34.34 -20.96
N CYS A 67 16.69 -35.55 -20.48
CA CYS A 67 17.27 -35.85 -19.18
C CYS A 67 18.51 -36.76 -19.32
N PRO A 68 19.41 -36.79 -18.33
CA PRO A 68 20.49 -37.77 -18.29
C PRO A 68 19.86 -39.17 -18.14
N GLY A 69 19.71 -39.91 -19.24
CA GLY A 69 19.01 -41.20 -19.29
C GLY A 69 17.88 -41.31 -20.31
N GLY A 70 17.59 -40.26 -21.08
CA GLY A 70 16.58 -40.27 -22.15
C GLY A 70 15.65 -39.06 -22.06
N TYR A 71 14.34 -39.31 -22.12
CA TYR A 71 13.32 -38.28 -21.94
C TYR A 71 12.65 -38.47 -20.59
N CYS A 72 12.47 -37.37 -19.86
CA CYS A 72 11.62 -37.32 -18.68
C CYS A 72 10.30 -36.65 -19.06
N ASP A 73 9.19 -37.35 -18.84
CA ASP A 73 7.86 -36.78 -18.93
C ASP A 73 7.41 -36.37 -17.53
N TYR A 74 7.35 -35.06 -17.30
CA TYR A 74 6.87 -34.52 -16.03
C TYR A 74 5.62 -33.67 -16.26
N PRO A 75 4.62 -33.76 -15.37
CA PRO A 75 3.49 -32.86 -15.41
C PRO A 75 3.94 -31.46 -14.98
N VAL A 76 3.68 -30.50 -15.85
CA VAL A 76 4.00 -29.08 -15.73
C VAL A 76 2.75 -28.24 -15.90
N ALA A 77 2.75 -27.04 -15.34
CA ALA A 77 1.69 -26.06 -15.53
C ALA A 77 2.23 -24.65 -15.40
N ASN A 78 1.78 -23.75 -16.26
CA ASN A 78 2.06 -22.32 -16.13
C ASN A 78 0.76 -21.61 -15.73
N VAL A 79 0.81 -20.92 -14.59
CA VAL A 79 -0.33 -20.18 -14.04
C VAL A 79 -0.04 -18.70 -14.17
N THR A 80 -0.90 -17.96 -14.85
CA THR A 80 -0.83 -16.49 -14.89
C THR A 80 -1.33 -15.93 -13.57
N ILE A 81 -0.42 -15.35 -12.77
CA ILE A 81 -0.74 -14.69 -11.50
C ILE A 81 -1.31 -13.30 -11.78
N VAL A 82 -0.76 -12.59 -12.76
CA VAL A 82 -1.21 -11.26 -13.17
C VAL A 82 -1.90 -11.38 -14.53
N ARG A 83 -3.08 -10.75 -14.68
CA ARG A 83 -3.74 -10.63 -15.98
C ARG A 83 -3.33 -9.33 -16.64
N PRO A 84 -2.96 -9.34 -17.94
CA PRO A 84 -2.65 -8.11 -18.64
C PRO A 84 -3.87 -7.17 -18.63
N GLY A 85 -3.67 -5.94 -18.13
CA GLY A 85 -4.71 -4.91 -18.03
C GLY A 85 -5.55 -4.93 -16.75
N GLN A 86 -5.22 -5.75 -15.76
CA GLN A 86 -5.87 -5.77 -14.44
C GLN A 86 -4.84 -5.53 -13.33
N ASP A 87 -5.28 -5.00 -12.19
CA ASP A 87 -4.42 -4.75 -11.04
C ASP A 87 -3.64 -6.01 -10.62
N ASP A 88 -2.37 -5.81 -10.24
CA ASP A 88 -1.49 -6.86 -9.70
C ASP A 88 -2.22 -7.60 -8.56
N TYR A 89 -2.42 -8.91 -8.71
CA TYR A 89 -3.07 -9.70 -7.65
C TYR A 89 -2.21 -9.76 -6.38
N LEU A 90 -0.88 -9.64 -6.51
CA LEU A 90 0.04 -9.62 -5.39
C LEU A 90 0.51 -8.19 -5.11
N ALA A 91 0.32 -7.74 -3.88
CA ALA A 91 0.78 -6.44 -3.42
C ALA A 91 2.31 -6.41 -3.30
N ARG A 92 2.93 -5.38 -3.88
CA ARG A 92 4.40 -5.22 -3.88
C ARG A 92 4.93 -5.04 -2.46
N GLY A 93 6.05 -5.71 -2.16
CA GLY A 93 6.67 -5.69 -0.83
C GLY A 93 5.88 -6.37 0.29
N GLN A 94 4.75 -7.03 -0.02
CA GLN A 94 4.01 -7.85 0.95
C GLN A 94 4.59 -9.26 0.98
N ARG A 95 4.58 -9.88 2.16
CA ARG A 95 4.98 -11.27 2.35
C ARG A 95 3.80 -12.20 2.12
N TYR A 96 4.06 -13.32 1.46
CA TYR A 96 3.08 -14.33 1.08
C TYR A 96 3.56 -15.75 1.44
N LYS A 97 2.59 -16.60 1.79
CA LYS A 97 2.74 -18.05 1.90
C LYS A 97 2.08 -18.70 0.69
N ILE A 98 2.80 -19.56 -0.01
CA ILE A 98 2.32 -20.21 -1.24
C ILE A 98 2.19 -21.70 -0.99
N TYR A 99 0.99 -22.22 -1.19
CA TYR A 99 0.64 -23.63 -1.08
C TYR A 99 0.20 -24.16 -2.44
N LEU A 100 0.61 -25.38 -2.76
CA LEU A 100 0.01 -26.16 -3.83
C LEU A 100 -0.85 -27.25 -3.19
N GLU A 101 -2.14 -27.23 -3.48
CA GLU A 101 -3.06 -28.29 -3.09
C GLU A 101 -3.30 -29.21 -4.29
N LEU A 102 -2.97 -30.48 -4.10
CA LEU A 102 -3.14 -31.54 -5.10
C LEU A 102 -4.26 -32.47 -4.64
N GLU A 103 -5.31 -32.57 -5.44
CA GLU A 103 -6.37 -33.57 -5.27
C GLU A 103 -5.98 -34.82 -6.05
N MET A 104 -5.75 -35.92 -5.34
CA MET A 104 -5.22 -37.15 -5.91
C MET A 104 -6.10 -38.35 -5.51
N PRO A 105 -6.28 -39.34 -6.41
CA PRO A 105 -6.90 -40.61 -6.05
C PRO A 105 -6.03 -41.42 -5.09
N GLU A 106 -6.66 -42.24 -4.25
CA GLU A 106 -5.98 -43.29 -3.49
C GLU A 106 -5.67 -44.53 -4.35
N SER A 107 -5.16 -44.35 -5.57
CA SER A 107 -4.82 -45.45 -6.49
C SER A 107 -3.55 -46.20 -6.07
N GLU A 108 -3.38 -47.44 -6.52
CA GLU A 108 -2.16 -48.20 -6.24
C GLU A 108 -0.90 -47.53 -6.83
N ALA A 109 -1.03 -46.88 -7.99
CA ALA A 109 0.06 -46.12 -8.61
C ALA A 109 0.54 -45.01 -7.67
N ASN A 110 -0.38 -44.16 -7.19
CA ASN A 110 -0.05 -43.06 -6.28
C ASN A 110 0.48 -43.54 -4.92
N GLN A 111 0.03 -44.69 -4.43
CA GLN A 111 0.54 -45.26 -3.18
C GLN A 111 1.98 -45.76 -3.30
N ARG A 112 2.36 -46.29 -4.46
CA ARG A 112 3.71 -46.83 -4.70
C ARG A 112 4.75 -45.74 -4.99
N ILE A 113 4.32 -44.54 -5.39
CA ILE A 113 5.21 -43.39 -5.64
C ILE A 113 5.99 -42.99 -4.39
N GLY A 114 5.34 -43.02 -3.21
CA GLY A 114 5.93 -42.49 -1.99
C GLY A 114 6.14 -40.97 -2.06
N MET A 115 7.37 -40.52 -1.83
CA MET A 115 7.71 -39.09 -1.83
C MET A 115 7.92 -38.60 -3.27
N PHE A 116 7.24 -37.52 -3.65
CA PHE A 116 7.44 -36.81 -4.91
C PHE A 116 7.93 -35.39 -4.64
N THR A 117 8.61 -34.79 -5.63
CA THR A 117 9.11 -33.41 -5.52
C THR A 117 8.26 -32.47 -6.37
N VAL A 118 7.86 -31.35 -5.79
CA VAL A 118 7.19 -30.24 -6.47
C VAL A 118 8.16 -29.08 -6.56
N ARG A 119 8.34 -28.56 -7.77
CA ARG A 119 9.08 -27.33 -8.06
C ARG A 119 8.10 -26.22 -8.43
N LEU A 120 8.32 -25.03 -7.87
CA LEU A 120 7.62 -23.82 -8.24
C LEU A 120 8.64 -22.73 -8.59
N ASP A 121 8.51 -22.20 -9.80
CA ASP A 121 9.31 -21.11 -10.34
C ASP A 121 8.40 -19.89 -10.51
N MET A 122 8.72 -18.79 -9.84
CA MET A 122 8.06 -17.50 -10.01
C MET A 122 8.76 -16.77 -11.15
N ILE A 123 8.01 -16.41 -12.19
CA ILE A 123 8.52 -15.95 -13.48
C ILE A 123 8.03 -14.52 -13.71
N SER A 124 8.93 -13.64 -14.16
CA SER A 124 8.60 -12.26 -14.52
C SER A 124 7.97 -12.16 -15.91
N GLU A 125 7.51 -10.97 -16.28
CA GLU A 125 7.01 -10.68 -17.64
C GLU A 125 8.06 -10.97 -18.72
N ASP A 126 9.34 -10.74 -18.42
CA ASP A 126 10.49 -11.01 -19.30
C ASP A 126 10.74 -12.52 -19.52
N GLY A 127 10.02 -13.41 -18.82
CA GLY A 127 10.26 -14.85 -18.83
C GLY A 127 11.42 -15.30 -17.93
N GLU A 128 12.05 -14.37 -17.20
CA GLU A 128 13.12 -14.66 -16.24
C GLU A 128 12.55 -15.31 -14.96
N VAL A 129 13.20 -16.37 -14.47
CA VAL A 129 12.87 -16.98 -13.18
C VAL A 129 13.42 -16.12 -12.06
N LEU A 130 12.55 -15.43 -11.33
CA LEU A 130 12.90 -14.56 -10.21
C LEU A 130 13.27 -15.38 -8.97
N ARG A 131 12.43 -16.35 -8.62
CA ARG A 131 12.61 -17.22 -7.45
C ARG A 131 12.15 -18.63 -7.76
N SER A 132 12.89 -19.61 -7.26
CA SER A 132 12.57 -21.03 -7.40
C SER A 132 12.56 -21.70 -6.03
N THR A 133 11.65 -22.65 -5.82
CA THR A 133 11.58 -23.50 -4.64
C THR A 133 11.32 -24.95 -5.05
N GLN A 134 11.84 -25.89 -4.27
CA GLN A 134 11.62 -27.32 -4.43
C GLN A 134 11.25 -27.91 -3.08
N ARG A 135 10.09 -28.56 -2.99
CA ARG A 135 9.57 -29.15 -1.77
C ARG A 135 9.02 -30.54 -2.05
N SER A 136 9.15 -31.43 -1.09
CA SER A 136 8.59 -32.76 -1.19
C SER A 136 7.13 -32.79 -0.74
N GLY A 137 6.33 -33.59 -1.45
CA GLY A 137 4.98 -33.98 -1.09
C GLY A 137 4.91 -35.50 -0.94
N VAL A 138 3.93 -35.98 -0.20
CA VAL A 138 3.67 -37.41 -0.03
C VAL A 138 2.18 -37.64 0.17
N LEU A 139 1.65 -38.69 -0.46
CA LEU A 139 0.29 -39.16 -0.19
C LEU A 139 0.26 -39.74 1.23
N ARG A 140 -0.82 -39.50 2.00
CA ARG A 140 -0.84 -40.03 3.38
C ARG A 140 -1.03 -41.53 3.32
N TYR A 141 -0.06 -42.25 3.86
CA TYR A 141 -0.16 -43.70 3.96
C TYR A 141 -1.30 -44.11 4.90
N LYS A 142 -2.13 -45.05 4.44
CA LYS A 142 -3.11 -45.78 5.24
C LYS A 142 -2.80 -47.26 5.12
N SER A 143 -2.82 -47.97 6.24
CA SER A 143 -2.67 -49.43 6.23
C SER A 143 -3.87 -50.09 5.53
N VAL A 144 -3.64 -51.29 4.99
CA VAL A 144 -4.67 -52.07 4.28
C VAL A 144 -5.90 -52.29 5.15
N LEU A 145 -5.71 -52.61 6.43
CA LEU A 145 -6.81 -52.80 7.38
C LEU A 145 -7.61 -51.52 7.59
N VAL A 146 -6.93 -50.37 7.80
CA VAL A 146 -7.60 -49.08 7.99
C VAL A 146 -8.39 -48.69 6.74
N ARG A 147 -7.83 -48.94 5.55
CA ARG A 147 -8.53 -48.70 4.29
C ARG A 147 -9.79 -49.57 4.18
N LEU A 148 -9.68 -50.87 4.47
CA LEU A 148 -10.81 -51.79 4.41
C LEU A 148 -11.94 -51.36 5.37
N PHE A 149 -11.61 -51.03 6.62
CA PHE A 149 -12.61 -50.56 7.58
C PHE A 149 -13.20 -49.20 7.19
N SER A 150 -12.38 -48.29 6.66
CA SER A 150 -12.86 -46.99 6.16
C SER A 150 -13.81 -47.18 4.99
N THR A 151 -13.42 -47.95 3.97
CA THR A 151 -14.26 -48.23 2.81
C THR A 151 -15.54 -48.93 3.25
N LEU A 152 -15.48 -49.95 4.13
CA LEU A 152 -16.65 -50.67 4.66
C LEU A 152 -17.63 -49.75 5.38
N PHE A 153 -17.13 -48.82 6.19
CA PHE A 153 -17.94 -47.85 6.91
C PHE A 153 -18.59 -46.82 5.96
N TYR A 154 -17.88 -46.40 4.91
CA TYR A 154 -18.35 -45.39 3.94
C TYR A 154 -19.03 -45.98 2.69
N ILE A 155 -19.23 -47.30 2.57
CA ILE A 155 -19.89 -47.93 1.39
C ILE A 155 -21.19 -47.23 0.99
N PRO A 156 -22.15 -46.96 1.91
CA PRO A 156 -23.41 -46.33 1.51
C PRO A 156 -23.18 -44.96 0.85
N MET A 157 -22.24 -44.18 1.40
CA MET A 157 -21.91 -42.85 0.92
C MET A 157 -21.19 -42.88 -0.43
N LEU A 158 -20.30 -43.87 -0.63
CA LEU A 158 -19.58 -44.13 -1.87
C LEU A 158 -20.51 -44.58 -3.00
N LEU A 159 -21.43 -45.52 -2.73
CA LEU A 159 -22.39 -46.01 -3.72
C LEU A 159 -23.39 -44.94 -4.16
N LEU A 160 -23.79 -44.06 -3.23
CA LEU A 160 -24.66 -42.91 -3.51
C LEU A 160 -23.91 -41.76 -4.23
N GLY A 161 -22.60 -41.88 -4.46
CA GLY A 161 -21.77 -40.85 -5.09
C GLY A 161 -21.56 -39.59 -4.25
N SER A 162 -21.90 -39.64 -2.97
CA SER A 162 -21.76 -38.51 -2.04
C SER A 162 -20.38 -38.43 -1.38
N ALA A 163 -19.63 -39.53 -1.41
CA ALA A 163 -18.21 -39.60 -1.08
C ALA A 163 -17.42 -40.16 -2.26
N GLU A 164 -16.15 -39.77 -2.35
CA GLU A 164 -15.20 -40.23 -3.36
C GLU A 164 -13.89 -40.67 -2.67
N GLU A 165 -13.20 -41.65 -3.23
CA GLU A 165 -11.90 -42.13 -2.74
C GLU A 165 -10.76 -41.23 -3.22
N LYS A 166 -10.70 -40.02 -2.65
CA LYS A 166 -9.70 -39.01 -2.97
C LYS A 166 -9.08 -38.39 -1.74
N GLN A 167 -7.87 -37.87 -1.92
CA GLN A 167 -7.13 -37.20 -0.88
C GLN A 167 -6.56 -35.88 -1.39
N THR A 168 -6.72 -34.81 -0.60
CA THR A 168 -6.04 -33.53 -0.84
C THR A 168 -4.70 -33.48 -0.10
N VAL A 169 -3.62 -33.24 -0.84
CA VAL A 169 -2.26 -33.06 -0.31
C VAL A 169 -1.85 -31.61 -0.48
N SER A 170 -1.64 -30.91 0.64
CA SER A 170 -1.17 -29.52 0.67
C SER A 170 0.34 -29.46 0.85
N VAL A 171 1.07 -28.93 -0.14
CA VAL A 171 2.52 -28.73 -0.08
C VAL A 171 2.82 -27.24 0.07
N LEU A 172 3.51 -26.86 1.16
CA LEU A 172 3.96 -25.48 1.39
C LEU A 172 5.23 -25.23 0.57
N LEU A 173 5.13 -24.41 -0.47
CA LEU A 173 6.22 -24.14 -1.41
C LEU A 173 7.10 -22.96 -0.95
N PHE A 174 6.46 -21.85 -0.57
CA PHE A 174 7.13 -20.69 0.02
C PHE A 174 6.50 -20.31 1.35
N GLU A 175 7.33 -20.14 2.38
CA GLU A 175 6.91 -19.65 3.70
C GLU A 175 6.83 -18.12 3.78
N ARG A 176 7.73 -17.43 3.07
CA ARG A 176 7.88 -15.96 3.09
C ARG A 176 8.31 -15.47 1.72
N TYR A 177 7.51 -15.71 0.71
CA TYR A 177 7.71 -15.10 -0.61
C TYR A 177 7.42 -13.60 -0.52
N MET A 178 8.27 -12.77 -1.10
CA MET A 178 8.10 -11.32 -1.11
C MET A 178 8.18 -10.84 -2.56
N GLU A 179 7.17 -10.08 -2.97
CA GLU A 179 7.09 -9.55 -4.33
C GLU A 179 8.03 -8.35 -4.49
N ASP A 180 8.89 -8.40 -5.51
CA ASP A 180 9.86 -7.34 -5.80
C ASP A 180 9.17 -6.13 -6.43
N TYR A 181 9.64 -4.92 -6.08
CA TYR A 181 9.02 -3.68 -6.57
C TYR A 181 9.32 -3.39 -8.04
N ALA A 182 10.53 -3.75 -8.49
CA ALA A 182 11.03 -3.44 -9.83
C ALA A 182 10.60 -4.48 -10.88
N LYS A 183 10.60 -5.76 -10.51
CA LYS A 183 10.21 -6.87 -11.39
C LYS A 183 9.20 -7.77 -10.67
N PRO A 184 7.90 -7.57 -10.86
CA PRO A 184 6.90 -8.45 -10.28
C PRO A 184 6.84 -9.80 -11.01
N ALA A 185 6.41 -10.84 -10.31
CA ALA A 185 6.08 -12.14 -10.87
C ALA A 185 4.72 -12.11 -11.55
N THR A 186 4.70 -12.40 -12.86
CA THR A 186 3.48 -12.46 -13.66
C THR A 186 2.98 -13.89 -13.81
N GLN A 187 3.88 -14.87 -13.75
CA GLN A 187 3.56 -16.28 -13.94
C GLN A 187 4.19 -17.15 -12.84
N ALA A 188 3.54 -18.28 -12.55
CA ALA A 188 4.04 -19.35 -11.71
C ALA A 188 4.15 -20.64 -12.55
N GLY A 189 5.38 -21.10 -12.78
CA GLY A 189 5.68 -22.38 -13.39
C GLY A 189 5.75 -23.47 -12.33
N ILE A 190 4.84 -24.43 -12.37
CA ILE A 190 4.78 -25.58 -11.47
C ILE A 190 5.25 -26.82 -12.23
N MET A 191 6.10 -27.63 -11.60
CA MET A 191 6.56 -28.90 -12.14
C MET A 191 6.56 -29.96 -11.05
N ILE A 192 5.91 -31.09 -11.27
CA ILE A 192 5.95 -32.22 -10.35
C ILE A 192 6.90 -33.28 -10.92
N ARG A 193 7.97 -33.59 -10.19
CA ARG A 193 9.00 -34.52 -10.63
C ARG A 193 8.59 -35.97 -10.34
N ASN A 194 7.60 -36.46 -11.08
CA ASN A 194 7.24 -37.86 -11.15
C ASN A 194 6.36 -38.08 -12.41
N SER A 195 6.69 -39.07 -13.24
CA SER A 195 5.95 -39.38 -14.47
C SER A 195 4.69 -40.20 -14.23
N HIS A 196 4.63 -40.94 -13.12
CA HIS A 196 3.55 -41.89 -12.80
C HIS A 196 2.52 -41.33 -11.81
N ILE A 197 2.60 -40.02 -11.50
CA ILE A 197 1.68 -39.39 -10.56
C ILE A 197 0.33 -39.11 -11.21
N GLU A 198 -0.73 -39.53 -10.53
CA GLU A 198 -2.10 -39.31 -10.94
C GLU A 198 -2.69 -38.19 -10.09
N VAL A 199 -3.14 -37.11 -10.74
CA VAL A 199 -3.70 -35.94 -10.09
C VAL A 199 -5.01 -35.58 -10.79
N TYR A 200 -6.08 -35.37 -10.02
CA TYR A 200 -7.37 -34.92 -10.56
C TYR A 200 -7.39 -33.41 -10.75
N THR A 201 -7.10 -32.68 -9.67
CA THR A 201 -7.09 -31.22 -9.69
C THR A 201 -5.87 -30.71 -8.93
N ALA A 202 -5.34 -29.59 -9.39
CA ALA A 202 -4.28 -28.88 -8.70
C ALA A 202 -4.70 -27.43 -8.53
N THR A 203 -4.48 -26.86 -7.34
CA THR A 203 -4.81 -25.46 -7.05
C THR A 203 -3.65 -24.79 -6.33
N LEU A 204 -3.26 -23.63 -6.83
CA LEU A 204 -2.22 -22.80 -6.23
C LEU A 204 -2.91 -21.78 -5.33
N LYS A 205 -2.66 -21.88 -4.02
CA LYS A 205 -3.21 -20.97 -3.02
C LYS A 205 -2.13 -20.06 -2.47
N ILE A 206 -2.31 -18.76 -2.61
CA ILE A 206 -1.39 -17.73 -2.11
C ILE A 206 -2.09 -16.97 -0.99
N TYR A 207 -1.53 -17.04 0.22
CA TYR A 207 -2.04 -16.35 1.40
C TYR A 207 -1.13 -15.19 1.77
N ALA A 208 -1.70 -14.02 2.04
CA ALA A 208 -0.95 -12.89 2.56
C ALA A 208 -0.55 -13.15 4.02
N ASP A 209 0.75 -13.07 4.31
CA ASP A 209 1.28 -13.15 5.67
C ASP A 209 1.33 -11.75 6.28
N PHE A 210 0.21 -11.32 6.88
CA PHE A 210 0.13 -10.00 7.50
C PHE A 210 0.98 -9.93 8.77
N THR A 211 1.78 -8.86 8.89
CA THR A 211 2.56 -8.54 10.09
C THR A 211 2.24 -7.12 10.57
N GLY A 212 2.57 -6.83 11.84
CA GLY A 212 2.39 -5.49 12.43
C GLY A 212 0.92 -5.04 12.49
N LEU A 213 0.65 -3.81 12.07
CA LEU A 213 -0.70 -3.23 12.11
C LEU A 213 -1.70 -4.03 11.25
N ARG A 214 -1.27 -4.52 10.07
CA ARG A 214 -2.14 -5.33 9.19
C ARG A 214 -2.61 -6.61 9.88
N TYR A 215 -1.74 -7.25 10.66
CA TYR A 215 -2.07 -8.45 11.43
C TYR A 215 -3.17 -8.15 12.46
N LEU A 216 -3.04 -7.05 13.20
CA LEU A 216 -4.03 -6.65 14.20
C LEU A 216 -5.39 -6.38 13.57
N LEU A 217 -5.43 -5.66 12.44
CA LEU A 217 -6.68 -5.37 11.73
C LEU A 217 -7.33 -6.62 11.14
N TYR A 218 -6.54 -7.56 10.61
CA TYR A 218 -7.06 -8.78 10.01
C TYR A 218 -7.56 -9.78 11.04
N ASN A 219 -6.79 -10.01 12.11
CA ASN A 219 -7.14 -11.01 13.12
C ASN A 219 -8.20 -10.50 14.12
N TRP A 220 -8.26 -9.19 14.37
CA TRP A 220 -9.20 -8.57 15.31
C TRP A 220 -9.97 -7.40 14.67
N PRO A 221 -10.87 -7.67 13.73
CA PRO A 221 -11.58 -6.61 12.99
C PRO A 221 -12.44 -5.74 13.91
N LEU A 222 -13.07 -6.31 14.94
CA LEU A 222 -13.96 -5.55 15.83
C LEU A 222 -13.19 -4.60 16.75
N THR A 223 -12.13 -5.07 17.41
CA THR A 223 -11.35 -4.24 18.34
C THR A 223 -10.61 -3.15 17.59
N SER A 224 -10.04 -3.48 16.43
CA SER A 224 -9.37 -2.49 15.57
C SER A 224 -10.34 -1.46 15.01
N ALA A 225 -11.59 -1.83 14.67
CA ALA A 225 -12.61 -0.88 14.25
C ALA A 225 -13.00 0.08 15.38
N VAL A 226 -13.23 -0.40 16.60
CA VAL A 226 -13.56 0.47 17.74
C VAL A 226 -12.42 1.46 18.03
N VAL A 227 -11.18 0.99 18.06
CA VAL A 227 -10.00 1.84 18.31
C VAL A 227 -9.80 2.84 17.15
N GLY A 228 -9.97 2.39 15.90
CA GLY A 228 -9.82 3.23 14.72
C GLY A 228 -10.89 4.33 14.63
N ILE A 229 -12.16 3.96 14.81
CA ILE A 229 -13.30 4.89 14.78
C ILE A 229 -13.21 5.89 15.94
N SER A 230 -12.86 5.45 17.15
CA SER A 230 -12.71 6.37 18.30
C SER A 230 -11.57 7.36 18.12
N THR A 231 -10.44 6.92 17.57
CA THR A 231 -9.29 7.79 17.25
C THR A 231 -9.67 8.80 16.17
N ASN A 232 -10.32 8.37 15.08
CA ASN A 232 -10.82 9.26 14.04
C ASN A 232 -11.83 10.27 14.58
N PHE A 233 -12.77 9.82 15.42
CA PHE A 233 -13.76 10.69 16.07
C PHE A 233 -13.08 11.78 16.91
N PHE A 234 -12.05 11.41 17.68
CA PHE A 234 -11.28 12.37 18.47
C PHE A 234 -10.60 13.42 17.58
N PHE A 235 -9.93 13.02 16.50
CA PHE A 235 -9.26 13.97 15.60
C PHE A 235 -10.23 14.87 14.83
N VAL A 236 -11.31 14.31 14.29
CA VAL A 236 -12.34 15.09 13.57
C VAL A 236 -13.02 16.07 14.52
N SER A 237 -13.33 15.64 15.74
CA SER A 237 -13.88 16.51 16.79
C SER A 237 -12.90 17.63 17.18
N LEU A 238 -11.62 17.31 17.35
CA LEU A 238 -10.58 18.30 17.65
C LEU A 238 -10.49 19.38 16.54
N VAL A 239 -10.49 18.97 15.28
CA VAL A 239 -10.48 19.90 14.14
C VAL A 239 -11.74 20.75 14.11
N ALA A 240 -12.92 20.16 14.37
CA ALA A 240 -14.18 20.90 14.43
C ALA A 240 -14.18 21.96 15.57
N LEU A 241 -13.62 21.62 16.74
CA LEU A 241 -13.50 22.55 17.87
C LEU A 241 -12.53 23.70 17.56
N LEU A 242 -11.37 23.40 16.96
CA LEU A 242 -10.41 24.43 16.56
C LEU A 242 -10.99 25.34 15.47
N SER A 243 -11.71 24.76 14.50
CA SER A 243 -12.43 25.51 13.46
C SER A 243 -13.48 26.44 14.08
N TRP A 244 -14.22 25.98 15.09
CA TRP A 244 -15.19 26.80 15.79
C TRP A 244 -14.52 27.98 16.51
N ASN A 245 -13.38 27.74 17.17
CA ASN A 245 -12.64 28.78 17.88
C ASN A 245 -12.01 29.83 16.94
N HIS A 246 -11.60 29.42 15.74
CA HIS A 246 -11.04 30.34 14.74
C HIS A 246 -12.14 31.15 14.02
N LEU A 247 -13.33 30.58 13.84
CA LEU A 247 -14.46 31.25 13.16
C LEU A 247 -15.38 32.01 14.13
N ALA A 248 -15.11 31.96 15.44
CA ALA A 248 -15.82 32.77 16.42
C ALA A 248 -15.57 34.27 16.14
N PRO A 249 -16.60 35.06 15.76
CA PRO A 249 -16.42 36.47 15.51
C PRO A 249 -15.85 37.15 16.77
N ALA A 250 -14.79 37.93 16.60
CA ALA A 250 -14.24 38.76 17.66
C ALA A 250 -15.39 39.54 18.31
N LYS A 251 -15.59 39.34 19.62
CA LYS A 251 -16.68 39.97 20.38
C LYS A 251 -16.68 41.47 20.06
N PRO A 252 -17.80 42.08 19.62
CA PRO A 252 -17.82 43.50 19.31
C PRO A 252 -17.43 44.28 20.57
N LYS A 253 -16.35 45.07 20.47
CA LYS A 253 -15.96 46.03 21.52
C LYS A 253 -17.18 46.93 21.78
N PRO A 254 -17.62 47.14 23.03
CA PRO A 254 -18.72 48.04 23.30
C PRO A 254 -18.33 49.45 22.81
N ARG A 255 -19.10 49.99 21.85
CA ARG A 255 -18.99 51.39 21.44
C ARG A 255 -19.29 52.25 22.66
N ARG A 256 -18.27 52.92 23.21
CA ARG A 256 -18.48 54.04 24.14
C ARG A 256 -19.33 55.08 23.42
N SER A 257 -20.53 55.35 23.94
CA SER A 257 -21.37 56.44 23.45
C SER A 257 -20.64 57.77 23.67
N ILE A 258 -20.42 58.50 22.57
CA ILE A 258 -20.02 59.91 22.58
C ILE A 258 -21.28 60.70 22.89
N ALA A 259 -21.66 60.77 24.17
CA ALA A 259 -22.77 61.61 24.61
C ALA A 259 -22.61 61.98 26.09
N ASP A 260 -21.47 62.58 26.44
CA ASP A 260 -21.38 63.41 27.66
C ASP A 260 -20.08 64.24 27.70
N LYS A 261 -19.94 65.21 26.79
CA LYS A 261 -18.98 66.32 26.94
C LYS A 261 -19.56 67.60 26.32
N LYS A 262 -20.46 68.26 27.04
CA LYS A 262 -20.70 69.70 26.93
C LYS A 262 -20.96 70.28 28.32
N LYS A 263 -19.91 70.79 28.95
CA LYS A 263 -19.91 71.99 29.81
C LYS A 263 -18.47 72.33 30.22
N HIS A 264 -17.89 73.34 29.55
CA HIS A 264 -16.90 74.27 30.12
C HIS A 264 -17.73 75.43 30.75
N PRO A 265 -17.22 76.29 31.67
CA PRO A 265 -15.93 76.98 31.61
C PRO A 265 -15.15 76.95 32.95
N SER A 266 -13.95 77.49 33.19
CA SER A 266 -13.25 78.71 32.77
C SER A 266 -11.79 78.64 33.31
N ASN A 267 -10.74 78.95 32.54
CA ASN A 267 -10.00 80.24 32.54
C ASN A 267 -8.67 80.20 33.34
N GLY A 268 -7.55 80.66 32.75
CA GLY A 268 -6.27 80.85 33.45
C GLY A 268 -4.98 80.73 32.61
N LYS A 269 -4.61 81.84 31.96
CA LYS A 269 -3.29 82.32 31.42
C LYS A 269 -2.03 81.48 31.72
N LYS A 270 -1.27 81.07 30.69
CA LYS A 270 -0.07 81.71 30.05
C LYS A 270 1.14 81.94 30.99
N THR A 271 2.29 81.33 30.65
CA THR A 271 3.60 81.99 30.41
C THR A 271 4.46 81.08 29.52
N LEU A 272 5.01 81.66 28.45
CA LEU A 272 6.11 81.15 27.63
C LEU A 272 7.39 81.82 28.15
N GLU A 273 8.47 81.08 28.34
CA GLU A 273 9.82 81.60 28.25
C GLU A 273 10.76 80.53 27.66
N GLU A 274 11.72 81.03 26.90
CA GLU A 274 12.56 80.39 25.89
C GLU A 274 14.00 80.21 26.42
N GLN A 275 14.82 79.46 25.66
CA GLN A 275 16.30 79.32 25.71
C GLN A 275 16.87 78.13 26.51
N VAL A 276 17.96 77.46 26.12
CA VAL A 276 18.63 77.04 24.85
C VAL A 276 19.89 76.28 25.34
N ASP A 277 20.24 75.18 24.68
CA ASP A 277 21.51 74.43 24.61
C ASP A 277 22.18 73.81 25.86
N ALA A 278 22.36 72.46 25.84
CA ALA A 278 23.68 71.83 25.65
C ALA A 278 23.64 70.27 25.67
N ALA A 279 24.30 69.70 24.65
CA ALA A 279 25.09 68.45 24.59
C ALA A 279 24.46 67.04 24.78
N GLU A 280 24.51 66.30 23.66
CA GLU A 280 24.94 64.89 23.44
C GLU A 280 24.52 63.79 24.43
N ASP A 281 23.72 62.82 23.97
CA ASP A 281 24.14 61.40 23.86
C ASP A 281 23.18 60.60 22.95
N ASP A 282 23.69 59.47 22.47
CA ASP A 282 23.36 58.68 21.30
C ASP A 282 21.98 57.99 21.23
N THR A 283 21.56 57.75 19.97
CA THR A 283 21.07 56.48 19.39
C THR A 283 19.73 56.58 18.64
N ALA A 284 19.79 56.13 17.38
CA ALA A 284 18.77 56.18 16.33
C ALA A 284 17.44 55.45 16.62
N SER A 285 16.33 56.00 16.11
CA SER A 285 15.39 55.27 15.23
C SER A 285 14.29 56.16 14.65
N ASP A 286 14.20 56.09 13.32
CA ASP A 286 13.04 56.08 12.44
C ASP A 286 12.05 57.26 12.34
N ILE A 287 12.10 57.78 11.10
CA ILE A 287 11.16 58.63 10.38
C ILE A 287 9.81 57.90 10.22
N SER A 288 8.73 58.58 10.62
CA SER A 288 7.35 58.26 10.21
C SER A 288 7.03 59.01 8.91
N GLY A 289 6.75 58.26 7.85
CA GLY A 289 6.27 58.76 6.57
C GLY A 289 5.37 57.72 5.89
N ASN A 290 4.08 58.02 5.84
CA ASN A 290 3.00 57.25 5.22
C ASN A 290 3.23 56.95 3.72
N GLN A 291 3.20 55.68 3.28
CA GLN A 291 2.49 55.18 2.07
C GLN A 291 2.67 53.64 1.90
N PRO A 292 1.61 52.80 1.84
CA PRO A 292 1.77 51.34 1.89
C PRO A 292 1.81 50.58 0.53
N ASP A 293 1.84 51.24 -0.63
CA ASP A 293 1.62 50.53 -1.92
C ASP A 293 2.88 50.28 -2.80
N LEU A 294 4.05 50.85 -2.49
CA LEU A 294 5.30 50.58 -3.25
C LEU A 294 6.26 49.55 -2.61
N ILE A 295 5.99 49.12 -1.38
CA ILE A 295 6.88 48.22 -0.63
C ILE A 295 6.69 46.75 -1.06
N LYS A 296 5.47 46.35 -1.47
CA LYS A 296 5.19 44.95 -1.87
C LYS A 296 5.93 44.55 -3.15
N GLU A 297 6.00 45.44 -4.14
CA GLU A 297 6.69 45.18 -5.40
C GLU A 297 8.21 45.04 -5.20
N THR A 298 8.78 45.87 -4.32
CA THR A 298 10.22 45.87 -4.03
C THR A 298 10.65 44.62 -3.22
N VAL A 299 9.78 44.11 -2.36
CA VAL A 299 10.02 42.89 -1.57
C VAL A 299 9.87 41.63 -2.42
N GLU A 300 8.89 41.57 -3.33
CA GLU A 300 8.75 40.44 -4.26
C GLU A 300 9.90 40.39 -5.27
N ALA A 301 10.32 41.54 -5.82
CA ALA A 301 11.45 41.61 -6.74
C ALA A 301 12.77 41.17 -6.07
N LYS A 302 13.01 41.54 -4.80
CA LYS A 302 14.16 41.04 -4.02
C LYS A 302 14.08 39.54 -3.74
N LYS A 303 12.88 38.99 -3.49
CA LYS A 303 12.67 37.56 -3.23
C LYS A 303 12.90 36.69 -4.46
N VAL A 304 12.48 37.18 -5.64
CA VAL A 304 12.72 36.50 -6.93
C VAL A 304 14.21 36.50 -7.28
N ARG A 305 14.92 37.62 -7.07
CA ARG A 305 16.36 37.72 -7.33
C ARG A 305 17.17 36.79 -6.41
N LYS A 306 16.79 36.68 -5.13
CA LYS A 306 17.42 35.79 -4.16
C LYS A 306 17.18 34.30 -4.46
N ARG A 307 16.05 33.93 -5.06
CA ARG A 307 15.79 32.56 -5.56
C ARG A 307 16.66 32.22 -6.78
N LYS A 308 16.77 33.14 -7.75
CA LYS A 308 17.63 32.93 -8.93
C LYS A 308 19.11 32.76 -8.57
N GLU A 309 19.61 33.53 -7.59
CA GLU A 309 20.98 33.35 -7.08
C GLU A 309 21.19 32.03 -6.31
N LEU A 310 20.16 31.52 -5.64
CA LEU A 310 20.21 30.22 -4.96
C LEU A 310 20.27 29.08 -6.00
N ASP A 311 19.42 29.13 -7.02
CA ASP A 311 19.37 28.12 -8.08
C ASP A 311 20.66 28.10 -8.93
N GLU A 312 21.29 29.26 -9.15
CA GLU A 312 22.58 29.35 -9.84
C GLU A 312 23.73 28.77 -8.99
N LYS A 313 23.72 29.02 -7.67
CA LYS A 313 24.71 28.43 -6.74
C LYS A 313 24.52 26.93 -6.60
N THR A 314 23.29 26.43 -6.55
CA THR A 314 22.97 24.99 -6.52
C THR A 314 23.35 24.32 -7.84
N GLY A 315 23.16 24.99 -8.98
CA GLY A 315 23.61 24.50 -10.29
C GLY A 315 25.13 24.42 -10.43
N LYS A 316 25.88 25.39 -9.89
CA LYS A 316 27.35 25.37 -9.89
C LYS A 316 27.91 24.29 -8.96
N THR A 317 27.35 24.13 -7.77
CA THR A 317 27.75 23.05 -6.83
C THR A 317 27.42 21.66 -7.36
N LEU A 318 26.29 21.47 -8.06
CA LEU A 318 25.99 20.21 -8.75
C LEU A 318 26.96 19.92 -9.91
N ARG A 319 27.38 20.94 -10.68
CA ARG A 319 28.39 20.76 -11.73
C ARG A 319 29.78 20.44 -11.18
N GLU A 320 30.14 20.98 -10.02
CA GLU A 320 31.39 20.63 -9.33
C GLU A 320 31.33 19.22 -8.71
N LEU A 321 30.18 18.78 -8.21
CA LEU A 321 29.99 17.42 -7.65
C LEU A 321 29.92 16.32 -8.72
N PHE A 322 29.37 16.61 -9.90
CA PHE A 322 29.18 15.62 -10.97
C PHE A 322 30.19 15.75 -12.13
N GLY A 323 31.07 16.78 -12.11
CA GLY A 323 32.07 17.04 -13.16
C GLY A 323 33.40 16.30 -12.98
N ALA A 324 33.56 15.48 -11.94
CA ALA A 324 34.80 14.77 -11.63
C ALA A 324 34.68 13.25 -11.81
N THR A 325 34.07 12.78 -12.90
CA THR A 325 34.19 11.38 -13.31
C THR A 325 33.96 11.23 -14.81
N THR A 326 35.00 11.49 -15.62
CA THR A 326 35.36 10.71 -16.83
C THR A 326 36.57 11.33 -17.56
N GLN A 327 37.75 10.77 -17.30
CA GLN A 327 38.90 10.61 -18.21
C GLN A 327 39.40 9.19 -17.93
N GLY A 328 39.63 8.28 -18.86
CA GLY A 328 39.52 8.27 -20.31
C GLY A 328 39.92 6.87 -20.78
N SER A 329 39.53 6.52 -22.00
CA SER A 329 40.20 5.50 -22.81
C SER A 329 39.62 5.59 -24.22
N ASP A 330 40.13 6.56 -24.98
CA ASP A 330 40.04 6.57 -26.43
C ASP A 330 40.91 5.44 -27.01
N ALA A 331 40.32 4.68 -27.94
CA ALA A 331 41.03 4.12 -29.09
C ALA A 331 40.02 3.81 -30.22
N SER A 332 39.83 4.81 -31.08
CA SER A 332 39.82 4.78 -32.56
C SER A 332 40.26 3.45 -33.22
N LEU A 333 39.86 3.03 -34.42
CA LEU A 333 39.14 3.61 -35.57
C LEU A 333 38.85 2.46 -36.57
N SER A 334 38.05 2.75 -37.60
CA SER A 334 38.01 2.09 -38.93
C SER A 334 37.38 0.68 -39.03
N SER A 335 36.76 0.26 -40.12
CA SER A 335 35.98 0.85 -41.21
C SER A 335 35.50 -0.36 -42.02
N LEU A 336 34.32 -0.23 -42.61
CA LEU A 336 33.76 -1.16 -43.58
C LEU A 336 34.71 -1.36 -44.77
N ASP A 337 34.91 -2.61 -45.17
CA ASP A 337 34.96 -2.98 -46.59
C ASP A 337 34.57 -4.45 -46.77
N GLY A 338 33.79 -4.72 -47.80
CA GLY A 338 33.43 -6.09 -48.21
C GLY A 338 34.45 -6.67 -49.18
N ASP A 339 34.52 -7.99 -49.28
CA ASP A 339 34.28 -8.66 -50.56
C ASP A 339 34.17 -10.20 -50.41
N GLN A 340 33.69 -10.76 -51.52
CA GLN A 340 33.15 -12.07 -51.81
C GLN A 340 34.12 -13.30 -51.88
N ILE A 341 33.47 -14.48 -51.80
CA ILE A 341 33.68 -15.73 -52.57
C ILE A 341 34.66 -16.84 -52.08
N ALA A 342 34.10 -18.06 -52.10
CA ALA A 342 34.66 -19.40 -52.38
C ALA A 342 35.03 -20.38 -51.24
N SER A 343 34.12 -21.36 -51.07
CA SER A 343 34.32 -22.80 -51.37
C SER A 343 35.12 -23.72 -50.43
N GLY A 344 34.53 -24.89 -50.15
CA GLY A 344 35.16 -26.09 -49.54
C GLY A 344 34.34 -26.58 -48.32
N ASP A 345 33.25 -27.32 -48.50
CA ASP A 345 33.18 -28.78 -48.66
C ASP A 345 34.00 -29.58 -47.63
N ALA A 346 33.29 -30.23 -46.68
CA ALA A 346 33.57 -31.56 -46.14
C ALA A 346 32.73 -31.82 -44.86
N SER A 347 31.68 -32.62 -44.99
CA SER A 347 31.09 -33.40 -43.90
C SER A 347 31.72 -34.82 -43.89
N PRO A 348 31.31 -35.75 -43.02
CA PRO A 348 31.83 -36.01 -41.67
C PRO A 348 32.64 -37.33 -41.58
N ARG A 349 33.51 -37.50 -40.57
CA ARG A 349 34.07 -38.82 -40.21
C ARG A 349 33.32 -39.44 -39.04
N ARG A 350 32.49 -40.42 -39.42
CA ARG A 350 32.06 -41.59 -38.66
C ARG A 350 33.17 -42.65 -38.77
N LEU A 351 33.50 -43.35 -37.68
CA LEU A 351 34.16 -44.66 -37.53
C LEU A 351 34.32 -44.84 -36.00
N GLU A 352 34.12 -45.97 -35.33
CA GLU A 352 33.60 -47.30 -35.63
C GLU A 352 33.41 -47.98 -34.25
N LYS A 353 32.44 -48.91 -34.16
CA LYS A 353 32.29 -49.90 -33.09
C LYS A 353 33.42 -50.92 -33.17
N GLU A 354 33.82 -51.53 -32.05
CA GLU A 354 33.76 -52.99 -31.86
C GLU A 354 34.25 -53.45 -30.45
N PRO A 355 33.96 -54.70 -30.04
CA PRO A 355 33.65 -55.11 -28.68
C PRO A 355 34.75 -55.95 -28.00
N THR A 356 34.63 -56.12 -26.69
CA THR A 356 34.72 -57.42 -25.98
C THR A 356 34.21 -57.29 -24.55
#